data_AF-A0A2W4U6U9-F1
#
_entry.id   AF-A0A2W4U6U9-F1
#
_cell.length_a   1.000
_cell.length_b   1.000
_cell.length_c   1.000
_cell.angle_alpha   90.00
_cell.angle_beta   90.00
_cell.angle_gamma   90.00
#
_symmetry.space_group_name_H-M   'P 1'
#
loop_
_entity.id
_entity.type
_entity.pdbx_description
1 polymer ?
#
loop_
_entity_poly.entity_id
_entity_poly.type
_entity_poly.pdbx_seq_one_letter_code
_entity_poly.pdbx_strand_id
1 'polypeptide(L)'
;MSPEPSAVRLRQVVSNLLSNAIEYTERGAVGSRALHGERQDGPAPGERVVVEVWDTGPGIPEEARERIFDEFVRLDSRTAGFGLGLTMSRMLARALGGEITVRSTVGAGATFTLWLPAGRRRGEADGESASVLRLMPAAD
;
A
#
# COMPACT_ATOMS: atom_id res chain seq x y z
N MET A 1 -18.14 -2.37 15.73
CA MET A 1 -17.87 -2.35 14.28
C MET A 1 -16.91 -3.49 14.00
N SER A 2 -17.38 -4.59 13.40
CA SER A 2 -16.48 -5.70 13.02
C SER A 2 -15.42 -5.17 12.06
N PRO A 3 -14.14 -5.53 12.20
CA PRO A 3 -13.12 -5.07 11.28
C PRO A 3 -13.48 -5.52 9.86
N GLU A 4 -13.62 -4.58 8.94
CA GLU A 4 -13.77 -4.91 7.52
C GLU A 4 -12.65 -5.87 7.07
N PRO A 5 -12.94 -6.84 6.17
CA PRO A 5 -11.94 -7.77 5.69
C PRO A 5 -10.76 -7.03 5.04
N SER A 6 -9.52 -7.47 5.29
CA SER A 6 -8.31 -6.82 4.76
C SER A 6 -8.32 -6.62 3.25
N ALA A 7 -8.95 -7.53 2.49
CA ALA A 7 -9.11 -7.42 1.05
C ALA A 7 -9.99 -6.22 0.62
N VAL A 8 -11.01 -5.88 1.41
CA VAL A 8 -11.89 -4.72 1.14
C VAL A 8 -11.11 -3.43 1.33
N ARG A 9 -10.36 -3.32 2.43
CA ARG A 9 -9.50 -2.16 2.70
C ARG A 9 -8.41 -2.00 1.64
N LEU A 10 -7.77 -3.10 1.24
CA LEU A 10 -6.76 -3.08 0.18
C LEU A 10 -7.35 -2.58 -1.15
N ARG A 11 -8.50 -3.12 -1.55
CA ARG A 11 -9.22 -2.68 -2.75
C ARG A 11 -9.52 -1.18 -2.69
N GLN A 12 -10.00 -0.69 -1.54
CA GLN A 12 -10.33 0.72 -1.36
C GLN A 12 -9.12 1.63 -1.47
N VAL A 13 -7.98 1.25 -0.86
CA VAL A 13 -6.73 2.01 -0.98
C VAL A 13 -6.30 2.08 -2.45
N VAL A 14 -6.18 0.93 -3.11
CA VAL A 14 -5.70 0.87 -4.50
C VAL A 14 -6.66 1.59 -5.46
N SER A 15 -7.97 1.43 -5.29
CA SER A 15 -8.96 2.14 -6.12
C SER A 15 -8.85 3.65 -5.94
N ASN A 16 -8.66 4.12 -4.70
CA ASN A 16 -8.53 5.56 -4.46
C ASN A 16 -7.23 6.13 -5.08
N LEU A 17 -6.10 5.41 -4.99
CA LEU A 17 -4.86 5.83 -5.64
C LEU A 17 -5.01 5.89 -7.16
N LEU A 18 -5.65 4.88 -7.77
CA LEU A 18 -5.92 4.84 -9.21
C LEU A 18 -6.88 5.95 -9.64
N SER A 19 -7.95 6.19 -8.87
CA SER A 19 -8.89 7.28 -9.14
C SER A 19 -8.17 8.62 -9.14
N ASN A 20 -7.33 8.92 -8.15
CA ASN A 20 -6.53 10.13 -8.13
C ASN A 20 -5.62 10.23 -9.38
N ALA A 21 -4.89 9.18 -9.71
CA ALA A 21 -4.01 9.16 -10.88
C ALA A 21 -4.76 9.47 -12.18
N ILE A 22 -5.95 8.88 -12.36
CA ILE A 22 -6.84 9.15 -13.51
C ILE A 22 -7.38 10.57 -13.49
N GLU A 23 -7.81 11.05 -12.33
CA GLU A 23 -8.45 12.36 -12.19
C GLU A 23 -7.47 13.53 -12.44
N TYR A 24 -6.21 13.37 -12.02
CA TYR A 24 -5.17 14.39 -12.18
C TYR A 24 -4.38 14.27 -13.49
N THR A 25 -4.65 13.26 -14.32
CA THR A 25 -3.95 13.06 -15.60
C THR A 25 -4.89 13.30 -16.78
N GLU A 26 -5.06 14.57 -17.18
CA GLU A 26 -5.87 14.92 -18.34
C GLU A 26 -5.35 14.30 -19.66
N ARG A 27 -4.02 14.25 -19.80
CA ARG A 27 -3.33 13.66 -20.97
C ARG A 27 -2.08 12.94 -20.50
N GLY A 28 -1.84 11.75 -21.06
CA GLY A 28 -0.67 10.96 -20.76
C GLY A 28 -1.05 9.54 -20.35
N ALA A 29 -0.35 8.99 -19.37
CA ALA A 29 -0.52 7.59 -18.96
C ALA A 29 -0.68 7.46 -17.45
N VAL A 30 -1.46 6.45 -17.07
CA VAL A 30 -1.61 5.97 -15.71
C VAL A 30 -1.31 4.47 -15.72
N GLY A 31 -0.62 3.99 -14.71
CA GLY A 31 -0.34 2.57 -14.57
C GLY A 31 -0.22 2.14 -13.12
N SER A 32 -0.26 0.83 -12.93
CA SER A 32 0.04 0.23 -11.64
C SER A 32 0.86 -1.04 -11.81
N ARG A 33 1.63 -1.37 -10.78
CA ARG A 33 2.35 -2.63 -10.69
C ARG A 33 2.44 -3.09 -9.25
N ALA A 34 2.48 -4.40 -9.07
CA ALA A 34 2.78 -5.04 -7.80
C ALA A 34 4.12 -5.75 -7.90
N LEU A 35 4.94 -5.63 -6.87
CA LEU A 35 6.26 -6.26 -6.78
C LEU A 35 6.55 -6.69 -5.34
N HIS A 36 7.48 -7.62 -5.20
CA HIS A 36 8.12 -7.89 -3.92
C HIS A 36 9.17 -6.82 -3.68
N GLY A 37 9.19 -6.28 -2.46
CA GLY A 37 10.21 -5.35 -2.01
C GLY A 37 10.75 -5.77 -0.66
N GLU A 38 11.81 -5.11 -0.23
CA GLU A 38 12.35 -5.25 1.10
C GLU A 38 12.56 -3.84 1.66
N ARG A 39 12.25 -3.65 2.95
CA ARG A 39 12.56 -2.42 3.65
C ARG A 39 13.48 -2.75 4.82
N GLN A 40 14.67 -2.16 4.83
CA GLN A 40 15.64 -2.37 5.90
C GLN A 40 15.43 -1.40 7.08
N ASP A 41 14.76 -0.27 6.83
CA ASP A 41 14.55 0.79 7.81
C ASP A 41 13.06 0.99 8.15
N GLY A 42 12.78 1.56 9.33
CA GLY A 42 11.42 1.88 9.79
C GLY A 42 10.85 0.88 10.80
N PRO A 43 9.60 1.09 11.27
CA PRO A 43 9.03 0.37 12.42
C PRO A 43 8.75 -1.12 12.16
N ALA A 44 8.82 -1.56 10.90
CA ALA A 44 8.69 -2.95 10.53
C ALA A 44 9.64 -3.21 9.36
N PRO A 45 10.89 -3.64 9.58
CA PRO A 45 11.76 -4.09 8.50
C PRO A 45 11.33 -5.46 7.94
N GLY A 46 11.91 -5.86 6.81
CA GLY A 46 11.73 -7.16 6.16
C GLY A 46 10.94 -7.13 4.85
N GLU A 47 10.54 -8.32 4.38
CA GLU A 47 9.83 -8.49 3.11
C GLU A 47 8.50 -7.72 3.07
N ARG A 48 8.23 -7.10 1.92
CA ARG A 48 7.04 -6.29 1.64
C ARG A 48 6.38 -6.77 0.35
N VAL A 49 5.06 -6.66 0.30
CA VAL A 49 4.32 -6.51 -0.96
C VAL A 49 4.19 -5.02 -1.23
N VAL A 50 4.62 -4.60 -2.40
CA VAL A 50 4.63 -3.19 -2.80
C VAL A 50 3.71 -3.00 -4.00
N VAL A 51 2.76 -2.09 -3.88
CA VAL A 51 1.88 -1.67 -4.97
C VAL A 51 2.21 -0.24 -5.33
N GLU A 52 2.69 -0.02 -6.55
CA GLU A 52 2.94 1.30 -7.10
C GLU A 52 1.80 1.68 -8.05
N VAL A 53 1.26 2.88 -7.87
CA VAL A 53 0.36 3.55 -8.81
C VAL A 53 1.07 4.80 -9.28
N TRP A 54 1.25 4.93 -10.59
CA TRP A 54 1.97 6.04 -11.19
C TRP A 54 1.14 6.72 -12.27
N ASP A 55 1.42 7.99 -12.47
CA ASP A 55 0.81 8.84 -13.48
C ASP A 55 1.83 9.78 -14.12
N THR A 56 1.43 10.43 -15.22
CA THR A 56 2.21 11.49 -15.89
C THR A 56 1.49 12.84 -15.79
N GLY A 57 0.74 13.06 -14.72
CA GLY A 57 -0.01 14.28 -14.48
C GLY A 57 0.87 15.47 -14.07
N PRO A 58 0.31 16.50 -13.40
CA PRO A 58 1.02 17.74 -13.06
C PRO A 58 2.13 17.55 -12.01
N GLY A 59 2.15 16.41 -11.32
CA GLY A 59 3.05 16.17 -10.20
C GLY A 59 2.72 17.01 -8.96
N ILE A 60 3.52 16.83 -7.91
CA ILE A 60 3.31 17.37 -6.57
C ILE A 60 4.60 18.08 -6.10
N PRO A 61 4.52 19.37 -5.74
CA PRO A 61 5.63 20.10 -5.15
C PRO A 61 6.13 19.43 -3.85
N GLU A 62 7.43 19.51 -3.57
CA GLU A 62 8.06 18.87 -2.40
C GLU A 62 7.34 19.22 -1.10
N GLU A 63 7.09 20.51 -0.89
CA GLU A 63 6.45 21.08 0.29
C GLU A 63 5.00 20.60 0.50
N ALA A 64 4.38 20.03 -0.54
CA ALA A 64 3.02 19.52 -0.49
C ALA A 64 2.97 18.00 -0.23
N ARG A 65 4.04 17.25 -0.46
CA ARG A 65 4.02 15.76 -0.50
C ARG A 65 3.55 15.10 0.78
N GLU A 66 3.86 15.66 1.95
CA GLU A 66 3.31 15.15 3.21
C GLU A 66 1.89 15.66 3.47
N ARG A 67 1.64 16.94 3.14
CA ARG A 67 0.36 17.61 3.41
C ARG A 67 -0.81 17.07 2.61
N ILE A 68 -0.59 16.50 1.42
CA ILE A 68 -1.68 15.88 0.63
C ILE A 68 -2.36 14.70 1.34
N PHE A 69 -1.76 14.19 2.43
CA PHE A 69 -2.37 13.16 3.26
C PHE A 69 -3.20 13.73 4.42
N ASP A 70 -3.17 15.04 4.66
CA ASP A 70 -3.97 15.70 5.69
C ASP A 70 -5.41 15.90 5.22
N GLU A 71 -6.35 15.90 6.16
CA GLU A 71 -7.77 16.06 5.85
C GLU A 71 -8.04 17.40 5.13
N PHE A 72 -8.88 17.34 4.10
CA PHE A 72 -9.33 18.50 3.32
C PHE A 72 -8.22 19.22 2.52
N VAL A 73 -7.00 18.69 2.47
CA VAL A 73 -5.94 19.27 1.65
C VAL A 73 -6.14 18.90 0.19
N ARG A 74 -6.11 19.93 -0.67
CA ARG A 74 -6.19 19.82 -2.13
C ARG A 74 -5.24 20.82 -2.76
N LEU A 75 -4.52 20.39 -3.81
CA LEU A 75 -3.61 21.26 -4.56
C LEU A 75 -4.29 21.95 -5.75
N ASP A 76 -5.42 21.41 -6.19
CA ASP A 76 -6.26 21.98 -7.24
C ASP A 76 -7.74 21.91 -6.82
N SER A 77 -8.49 22.97 -7.14
CA SER A 77 -9.93 23.10 -6.88
C SER A 77 -10.80 22.55 -8.01
N ARG A 78 -10.23 22.26 -9.19
CA ARG A 78 -10.98 21.80 -10.39
C ARG A 78 -11.43 20.34 -10.33
N THR A 79 -10.74 19.53 -9.54
CA THR A 79 -11.07 18.11 -9.31
C THR A 79 -12.27 17.95 -8.36
N ALA A 80 -13.01 16.86 -8.47
CA ALA A 80 -14.15 16.59 -7.60
C ALA A 80 -13.67 16.00 -6.25
N GLY A 81 -14.47 16.17 -5.19
CA GLY A 81 -14.22 15.53 -3.89
C GLY A 81 -13.68 16.43 -2.78
N PHE A 82 -13.69 15.90 -1.55
CA PHE A 82 -13.44 16.65 -0.31
C PHE A 82 -11.99 16.61 0.18
N GLY A 83 -11.06 16.04 -0.58
CA GLY A 83 -9.67 15.88 -0.11
C GLY A 83 -9.51 14.84 1.00
N LEU A 84 -10.41 13.86 1.08
CA LEU A 84 -10.37 12.80 2.11
C LEU A 84 -9.76 11.48 1.59
N GLY A 85 -9.62 11.32 0.27
CA GLY A 85 -9.22 10.05 -0.34
C GLY A 85 -7.84 9.58 0.13
N LEU A 86 -6.82 10.43 0.02
CA LEU A 86 -5.45 10.09 0.42
C LEU A 86 -5.32 9.92 1.93
N THR A 87 -6.01 10.73 2.73
CA THR A 87 -6.06 10.58 4.19
C THR A 87 -6.61 9.22 4.59
N MET A 88 -7.79 8.86 4.05
CA MET A 88 -8.40 7.55 4.28
C MET A 88 -7.50 6.42 3.78
N SER A 89 -6.85 6.59 2.64
CA SER A 89 -5.89 5.60 2.12
C SER A 89 -4.73 5.36 3.09
N ARG A 90 -4.14 6.43 3.66
CA ARG A 90 -3.03 6.31 4.62
C ARG A 90 -3.50 5.65 5.93
N MET A 91 -4.70 5.98 6.40
CA MET A 91 -5.30 5.32 7.57
C MET A 91 -5.54 3.83 7.34
N LEU A 92 -6.12 3.46 6.20
CA LEU A 92 -6.39 2.07 5.85
C LEU A 92 -5.10 1.28 5.62
N ALA A 93 -4.09 1.86 4.98
CA ALA A 93 -2.78 1.24 4.83
C ALA A 93 -2.13 0.95 6.18
N ARG A 94 -2.17 1.90 7.13
CA ARG A 94 -1.69 1.71 8.50
C ARG A 94 -2.46 0.61 9.23
N ALA A 95 -3.78 0.54 9.05
CA ALA A 95 -4.61 -0.54 9.61
C ALA A 95 -4.27 -1.92 9.03
N LEU A 96 -3.66 -1.99 7.85
CA LEU A 96 -3.12 -3.21 7.24
C LEU A 96 -1.66 -3.50 7.66
N GLY A 97 -1.10 -2.73 8.60
CA GLY A 97 0.31 -2.84 9.01
C GLY A 97 1.29 -2.24 8.01
N GLY A 98 0.79 -1.44 7.07
CA GLY A 98 1.54 -0.84 5.99
C GLY A 98 1.64 0.68 6.06
N GLU A 99 2.10 1.28 4.97
CA GLU A 99 2.19 2.73 4.79
C GLU A 99 2.01 3.11 3.32
N ILE A 100 1.72 4.39 3.08
CA ILE A 100 1.75 4.97 1.73
C ILE A 100 2.81 6.05 1.70
N THR A 101 3.65 6.03 0.67
CA THR A 101 4.64 7.06 0.36
C THR A 101 4.39 7.62 -1.04
N VAL A 102 4.96 8.77 -1.36
CA VAL A 102 4.87 9.37 -2.70
C VAL A 102 6.24 9.85 -3.16
N ARG A 103 6.53 9.61 -4.44
CA ARG A 103 7.60 10.29 -5.18
C ARG A 103 6.96 11.06 -6.32
N SER A 104 7.36 12.30 -6.56
CA SER A 104 6.76 13.10 -7.63
C SER A 104 7.70 14.19 -8.10
N THR A 105 7.59 14.55 -9.37
CA THR A 105 8.28 15.71 -9.95
C THR A 105 7.25 16.58 -10.65
N VAL A 106 7.25 17.89 -10.36
CA VAL A 106 6.31 18.84 -10.98
C VAL A 106 6.48 18.80 -12.50
N GLY A 107 5.37 18.62 -13.21
CA GLY A 107 5.30 18.48 -14.67
C GLY A 107 5.63 17.10 -15.22
N ALA A 108 5.99 16.13 -14.37
CA ALA A 108 6.34 14.77 -14.80
C ALA A 108 5.51 13.65 -14.12
N GLY A 109 4.57 14.02 -13.25
CA GLY A 109 3.65 13.11 -12.58
C GLY A 109 4.08 12.65 -11.19
N ALA A 110 3.35 11.67 -10.67
CA ALA A 110 3.57 11.11 -9.34
C ALA A 110 3.60 9.58 -9.35
N THR A 111 4.21 9.00 -8.31
CA THR A 111 4.14 7.58 -8.00
C THR A 111 3.80 7.44 -6.53
N PHE A 112 2.59 6.96 -6.25
CA PHE A 112 2.15 6.56 -4.92
C PHE A 112 2.51 5.10 -4.70
N THR A 113 3.13 4.81 -3.57
CA THR A 113 3.60 3.46 -3.23
C THR A 113 2.94 3.01 -1.94
N LEU A 114 2.11 1.97 -2.03
CA LEU A 114 1.56 1.25 -0.89
C LEU A 114 2.52 0.13 -0.50
N TRP A 115 3.00 0.17 0.73
CA TRP A 115 3.87 -0.84 1.33
C TRP A 115 3.07 -1.68 2.30
N LEU A 116 3.07 -2.99 2.13
CA LEU A 116 2.38 -3.93 3.02
C LEU A 116 3.34 -5.01 3.50
N PRO A 117 3.17 -5.53 4.73
CA PRO A 117 3.90 -6.72 5.17
C PRO A 117 3.65 -7.88 4.19
N ALA A 118 4.71 -8.59 3.79
CA ALA A 118 4.53 -9.85 3.09
C ALA A 118 3.85 -10.86 4.03
N GLY A 119 2.70 -11.39 3.63
CA GLY A 119 2.07 -12.49 4.36
C GLY A 119 2.95 -13.74 4.30
N ARG A 120 2.90 -14.58 5.34
CA ARG A 120 3.56 -15.90 5.30
C ARG A 120 3.05 -16.68 4.10
N ARG A 121 3.95 -17.32 3.35
CA ARG A 121 3.54 -18.25 2.29
C ARG A 121 2.67 -19.33 2.92
N ARG A 122 1.49 -19.56 2.35
CA ARG A 122 0.59 -20.64 2.76
C ARG A 122 1.26 -21.96 2.37
N GLY A 123 2.08 -22.48 3.28
CA GLY A 123 2.93 -23.66 3.06
C GLY A 123 4.08 -23.80 4.08
N GLU A 124 4.45 -22.76 4.82
CA GLU A 124 5.55 -22.81 5.82
C GLU A 124 5.07 -23.19 7.23
N ALA A 125 3.76 -23.37 7.46
CA ALA A 125 3.19 -23.65 8.79
C ALA A 125 3.07 -25.15 9.15
N ASP A 126 3.36 -26.07 8.22
CA ASP A 126 3.19 -27.53 8.45
C ASP A 126 4.51 -28.26 8.77
N GLY A 127 5.64 -27.55 8.86
CA GLY A 127 6.98 -28.16 8.98
C GLY A 127 7.50 -28.40 10.39
N GLU A 128 6.90 -27.83 11.43
CA GLU A 128 7.53 -27.78 12.78
C GLU A 128 6.84 -28.63 13.86
N SER A 129 5.83 -29.45 13.51
CA SER A 129 5.13 -30.34 14.47
C SER A 129 5.39 -31.84 14.27
N ALA A 130 6.17 -32.25 13.26
CA ALA A 130 6.34 -33.69 12.94
C ALA A 130 7.56 -34.37 13.58
N SER A 131 8.31 -33.71 14.48
CA SER A 131 9.59 -34.22 14.98
C SER A 131 9.56 -34.90 16.36
N VAL A 132 8.43 -34.98 17.06
CA VAL A 132 8.41 -35.48 18.46
C VAL A 132 7.74 -36.85 18.66
N LEU A 133 7.52 -37.64 17.60
CA LEU A 133 7.04 -39.03 17.77
C LEU A 133 7.91 -40.04 17.01
N ARG A 134 9.19 -40.15 17.41
CA ARG A 134 9.96 -41.37 17.22
C ARG A 134 10.47 -41.88 18.57
N LEU A 135 10.29 -43.20 18.74
CA LEU A 135 10.88 -44.12 19.71
C LEU A 135 10.12 -44.38 21.01
N MET A 136 9.28 -45.43 20.98
CA MET A 136 9.43 -46.59 21.87
C MET A 136 9.20 -47.87 21.02
N PRO A 137 10.09 -48.88 21.06
CA PRO A 137 9.85 -50.17 20.42
C PRO A 137 8.85 -51.01 21.23
N ALA A 138 8.11 -51.87 20.54
CA ALA A 138 7.26 -52.89 21.13
C ALA A 138 8.09 -53.92 21.89
N ALA A 139 7.56 -54.43 23.01
CA ALA A 139 8.04 -55.65 23.63
C ALA A 139 6.84 -56.50 24.06
N ASP A 140 6.99 -57.80 23.78
CA ASP A 140 6.03 -58.89 23.91
C ASP A 140 5.52 -59.17 25.34
#